data_AF-A0AA42ZUT1-F1
#
_entry.id   AF-A0AA42ZUT1-F1
#
_cell.length_a   1.000
_cell.length_b   1.000
_cell.length_c   1.000
_cell.angle_alpha   90.00
_cell.angle_beta   90.00
_cell.angle_gamma   90.00
#
_symmetry.space_group_name_H-M   'P 1'
#
loop_
_entity.id
_entity.type
_entity.pdbx_description
1 polymer ?
#
loop_
_entity_poly.entity_id
_entity_poly.type
_entity_poly.pdbx_seq_one_letter_code
_entity_poly.pdbx_strand_id
1 'polypeptide(L)'
;MSNYRLKGASGPVINQPFNLDSVSLIGRADDCDLRVDQEGVAPRHAEIRENDDGRLVLTNLDPAMETLLNGEAIQQASLASGDEIRIANCRWVLQAPGLRPEKVLTQAAVQPKRGYVPWLIVGGLMAAAALAWYQGWLPFPPLQ
;
A
#
# COMPACT_ATOMS: atom_id res chain seq x y z
N MET A 1 -25.19 -7.29 -14.40
CA MET A 1 -24.29 -8.28 -13.79
C MET A 1 -22.91 -7.98 -14.30
N SER A 2 -22.11 -7.31 -13.48
CA SER A 2 -20.74 -6.90 -13.82
C SER A 2 -19.87 -8.17 -13.92
N ASN A 3 -19.17 -8.37 -15.04
CA ASN A 3 -18.35 -9.58 -15.30
C ASN A 3 -16.94 -9.46 -14.69
N TYR A 4 -16.82 -8.90 -13.49
CA TYR A 4 -15.54 -8.67 -12.83
C TYR A 4 -15.17 -9.86 -11.95
N ARG A 5 -13.92 -10.30 -12.03
CA ARG A 5 -13.42 -11.42 -11.22
C ARG A 5 -12.00 -11.20 -10.75
N LEU A 6 -11.72 -11.64 -9.52
CA LEU A 6 -10.38 -11.83 -9.02
C LEU A 6 -9.96 -13.28 -9.25
N LYS A 7 -8.82 -13.46 -9.92
CA LYS A 7 -8.20 -14.77 -10.06
C LYS A 7 -7.03 -14.86 -9.09
N GLY A 8 -7.08 -15.79 -8.15
CA GLY A 8 -5.95 -16.04 -7.27
C GLY A 8 -4.72 -16.53 -8.05
N ALA A 9 -3.64 -15.77 -7.96
CA ALA A 9 -2.40 -15.99 -8.70
C ALA A 9 -1.34 -16.69 -7.85
N SER A 10 -1.33 -16.48 -6.52
CA SER A 10 -0.40 -17.15 -5.62
C SER A 10 -0.90 -17.18 -4.18
N GLY A 11 -0.24 -18.01 -3.36
CA GLY A 11 -0.58 -18.21 -1.97
C GLY A 11 -1.75 -19.17 -1.76
N PRO A 12 -2.40 -19.10 -0.59
CA PRO A 12 -3.56 -19.95 -0.23
C PRO A 12 -4.75 -19.84 -1.18
N VAL A 13 -4.80 -18.76 -1.96
CA VAL A 13 -5.90 -18.44 -2.87
C VAL A 13 -5.65 -18.88 -4.32
N ILE A 14 -4.55 -19.58 -4.61
CA ILE A 14 -4.16 -19.95 -5.98
C ILE A 14 -5.29 -20.70 -6.71
N ASN A 15 -5.55 -20.31 -7.96
CA ASN A 15 -6.59 -20.88 -8.83
C ASN A 15 -8.03 -20.73 -8.33
N GLN A 16 -8.30 -19.96 -7.27
CA GLN A 16 -9.66 -19.67 -6.83
C GLN A 16 -10.19 -18.43 -7.58
N PRO A 17 -11.23 -18.58 -8.41
CA PRO A 17 -11.93 -17.45 -8.98
C PRO A 17 -12.92 -16.88 -7.96
N PHE A 18 -12.93 -15.57 -7.81
CA PHE A 18 -13.92 -14.85 -7.00
C PHE A 18 -14.61 -13.81 -7.87
N ASN A 19 -15.95 -13.82 -7.91
CA ASN A 19 -16.71 -12.83 -8.65
C ASN A 19 -16.91 -11.59 -7.77
N LEU A 20 -16.70 -10.41 -8.35
CA LEU A 20 -16.90 -9.16 -7.64
C LEU A 20 -18.33 -8.67 -7.85
N ASP A 21 -18.94 -8.23 -6.77
CA ASP A 21 -20.21 -7.49 -6.76
C ASP A 21 -19.94 -5.98 -6.76
N SER A 22 -20.99 -5.15 -6.67
CA SER A 22 -20.83 -3.69 -6.60
C SER A 22 -20.05 -3.24 -5.37
N VAL A 23 -20.10 -4.00 -4.28
CA VAL A 23 -19.23 -3.87 -3.11
C VAL A 23 -18.77 -5.26 -2.74
N SER A 24 -17.47 -5.45 -2.60
CA SER A 24 -16.88 -6.72 -2.16
C SER A 24 -15.84 -6.46 -1.07
N LEU A 25 -16.07 -7.04 0.09
CA LEU A 25 -15.21 -6.93 1.26
C LEU A 25 -14.22 -8.09 1.31
N ILE A 26 -12.96 -7.76 1.54
CA ILE A 26 -11.84 -8.70 1.66
C ILE A 26 -11.30 -8.65 3.08
N GLY A 27 -11.19 -9.81 3.73
CA GLY A 27 -10.70 -9.88 5.10
C GLY A 27 -10.79 -11.26 5.70
N ARG A 28 -10.38 -11.39 6.97
CA ARG A 28 -10.41 -12.67 7.69
C ARG A 28 -11.76 -12.97 8.35
N ALA A 29 -12.57 -11.95 8.62
CA ALA A 29 -13.83 -12.09 9.31
C ALA A 29 -14.88 -12.84 8.46
N ASP A 30 -15.87 -13.43 9.14
CA ASP A 30 -16.92 -14.23 8.51
C ASP A 30 -17.93 -13.38 7.70
N ASP A 31 -17.95 -12.07 7.91
CA ASP A 31 -18.79 -11.10 7.19
C ASP A 31 -18.15 -10.58 5.89
N CYS A 32 -16.95 -11.06 5.53
CA CYS A 32 -16.27 -10.69 4.29
C CYS A 32 -16.70 -11.58 3.13
N ASP A 33 -16.96 -10.97 1.97
CA ASP A 33 -17.34 -11.69 0.75
C ASP A 33 -16.17 -12.56 0.25
N LEU A 34 -14.95 -12.01 0.26
CA LEU A 34 -13.71 -12.74 0.01
C LEU A 34 -12.99 -12.97 1.34
N ARG A 35 -13.29 -14.11 1.96
CA ARG A 35 -12.66 -14.52 3.20
C ARG A 35 -11.25 -15.07 2.96
N VAL A 36 -10.28 -14.51 3.67
CA VAL A 36 -8.87 -14.92 3.64
C VAL A 36 -8.41 -15.21 5.06
N ASP A 37 -8.40 -16.49 5.42
CA ASP A 37 -7.96 -16.93 6.74
C ASP A 37 -6.44 -17.11 6.78
N GLN A 38 -5.73 -15.99 6.91
CA GLN A 38 -4.27 -15.93 6.95
C GLN A 38 -3.79 -14.94 8.01
N GLU A 39 -2.59 -15.20 8.52
CA GLU A 39 -1.88 -14.25 9.37
C GLU A 39 -1.46 -13.02 8.54
N GLY A 40 -1.52 -11.83 9.15
CA GLY A 40 -1.30 -10.56 8.45
C GLY A 40 -2.51 -10.05 7.64
N VAL A 41 -3.64 -10.76 7.66
CA VAL A 41 -4.91 -10.27 7.11
C VAL A 41 -5.79 -9.75 8.25
N ALA A 42 -6.30 -8.53 8.08
CA ALA A 42 -7.18 -7.90 9.06
C ALA A 42 -8.60 -8.49 8.97
N PRO A 43 -9.42 -8.40 10.04
CA PRO A 43 -10.81 -8.82 10.00
C PRO A 43 -11.56 -8.24 8.80
N ARG A 44 -11.42 -6.93 8.57
CA ARG A 44 -11.89 -6.19 7.39
C ARG A 44 -10.69 -5.45 6.81
N HIS A 45 -10.04 -6.03 5.80
CA HIS A 45 -8.74 -5.55 5.34
C HIS A 45 -8.86 -4.56 4.18
N ALA A 46 -9.62 -4.92 3.14
CA ALA A 46 -9.82 -4.05 1.99
C ALA A 46 -11.24 -4.18 1.44
N GLU A 47 -11.70 -3.13 0.79
CA GLU A 47 -12.98 -3.11 0.09
C GLU A 47 -12.74 -2.77 -1.38
N ILE A 48 -13.38 -3.51 -2.27
CA ILE A 48 -13.50 -3.15 -3.69
C ILE A 48 -14.91 -2.67 -3.93
N ARG A 49 -15.04 -1.45 -4.46
CA ARG A 49 -16.34 -0.84 -4.78
C ARG A 49 -16.40 -0.44 -6.24
N GLU A 50 -17.51 -0.75 -6.89
CA GLU A 50 -17.90 -0.20 -8.18
C GLU A 50 -18.57 1.16 -7.97
N ASN A 51 -17.98 2.22 -8.54
CA ASN A 51 -18.58 3.55 -8.57
C ASN A 51 -19.65 3.65 -9.66
N ASP A 52 -20.51 4.67 -9.57
CA ASP A 52 -21.57 4.96 -10.54
C ASP A 52 -21.06 5.13 -11.99
N ASP A 53 -19.80 5.53 -12.15
CA ASP A 53 -19.11 5.65 -13.45
C ASP A 53 -18.61 4.30 -14.02
N GLY A 54 -18.89 3.17 -13.37
CA GLY A 54 -18.46 1.82 -13.77
C GLY A 54 -16.98 1.54 -13.51
N ARG A 55 -16.36 2.27 -12.57
CA ARG A 55 -14.96 2.10 -12.17
C ARG A 55 -14.86 1.32 -10.87
N LEU A 56 -13.86 0.46 -10.78
CA LEU A 56 -13.54 -0.24 -9.54
C LEU A 56 -12.51 0.55 -8.74
N VAL A 57 -12.78 0.73 -7.44
CA VAL A 57 -11.89 1.38 -6.49
C VAL A 57 -11.57 0.40 -5.38
N LEU A 58 -10.28 0.15 -5.17
CA LEU A 58 -9.75 -0.60 -4.03
C LEU A 58 -9.43 0.37 -2.90
N THR A 59 -9.93 0.09 -1.70
CA THR A 59 -9.68 0.89 -0.49
C THR A 59 -9.17 -0.02 0.61
N ASN A 60 -8.05 0.34 1.23
CA ASN A 60 -7.57 -0.30 2.45
C ASN A 60 -8.38 0.22 3.64
N LEU A 61 -8.92 -0.69 4.44
CA LEU A 61 -9.74 -0.38 5.61
C LEU A 61 -8.93 -0.44 6.91
N ASP A 62 -7.76 -1.08 6.91
CA ASP A 62 -6.93 -1.24 8.10
C ASP A 62 -5.59 -0.48 7.94
N PRO A 63 -5.36 0.60 8.71
CA PRO A 63 -4.13 1.38 8.61
C PRO A 63 -2.90 0.68 9.19
N ALA A 64 -3.08 -0.38 9.99
CA ALA A 64 -1.99 -1.18 10.55
C ALA A 64 -1.48 -2.24 9.58
N MET A 65 -2.23 -2.54 8.51
CA MET A 65 -1.88 -3.53 7.50
C MET A 65 -1.77 -2.87 6.11
N GLU A 66 -0.93 -3.44 5.26
CA GLU A 66 -0.70 -2.89 3.92
C GLU A 66 -1.47 -3.67 2.86
N THR A 67 -2.19 -2.94 2.01
CA THR A 67 -2.70 -3.45 0.73
C THR A 67 -1.79 -2.96 -0.39
N LEU A 68 -1.34 -3.88 -1.23
CA LEU A 68 -0.40 -3.60 -2.31
C LEU A 68 -1.11 -3.74 -3.66
N LEU A 69 -1.01 -2.73 -4.52
CA LEU A 69 -1.48 -2.74 -5.91
C LEU A 69 -0.28 -2.66 -6.84
N ASN A 70 -0.06 -3.67 -7.68
CA ASN A 70 1.09 -3.78 -8.58
C ASN A 70 2.46 -3.57 -7.88
N GLY A 71 2.54 -3.94 -6.59
CA GLY A 71 3.74 -3.81 -5.77
C GLY A 71 3.85 -2.51 -4.96
N GLU A 72 2.96 -1.55 -5.14
CA GLU A 72 2.95 -0.28 -4.40
C GLU A 72 1.89 -0.31 -3.30
N ALA A 73 2.23 0.19 -2.10
CA ALA A 73 1.28 0.27 -0.99
C ALA A 73 0.28 1.39 -1.24
N ILE A 74 -1.02 1.07 -1.12
CA ILE A 74 -2.10 2.01 -1.39
C ILE A 74 -3.03 2.12 -0.18
N GLN A 75 -3.59 3.31 0.01
CA GLN A 75 -4.76 3.50 0.87
C GLN A 75 -6.05 3.46 0.06
N GLN A 76 -6.03 4.06 -1.12
CA GLN A 76 -7.14 4.01 -2.07
C GLN A 76 -6.58 4.13 -3.49
N ALA A 77 -7.04 3.31 -4.41
CA ALA A 77 -6.61 3.33 -5.81
C ALA A 77 -7.71 2.81 -6.75
N SER A 78 -7.80 3.39 -7.94
CA SER A 78 -8.62 2.83 -9.02
C SER A 78 -7.97 1.58 -9.58
N LEU A 79 -8.75 0.51 -9.72
CA LEU A 79 -8.30 -0.73 -10.33
C LEU A 79 -8.48 -0.68 -11.85
N ALA A 80 -7.59 -1.37 -12.57
CA ALA A 80 -7.64 -1.63 -13.99
C ALA A 80 -7.63 -3.13 -14.28
N SER A 81 -8.15 -3.54 -15.44
CA SER A 81 -8.06 -4.94 -15.86
C SER A 81 -6.60 -5.37 -15.98
N GLY A 82 -6.25 -6.49 -15.35
CA GLY A 82 -4.89 -7.02 -15.28
C GLY A 82 -4.10 -6.59 -14.04
N ASP A 83 -4.64 -5.68 -13.21
CA ASP A 83 -3.96 -5.25 -12.00
C ASP A 83 -3.81 -6.39 -10.99
N GLU A 84 -2.67 -6.36 -10.29
CA GLU A 84 -2.33 -7.30 -9.24
C GLU A 84 -2.60 -6.70 -7.87
N ILE A 85 -3.43 -7.38 -7.09
CA ILE A 85 -3.71 -7.03 -5.70
C ILE A 85 -2.98 -8.04 -4.81
N ARG A 86 -2.22 -7.54 -3.85
CA ARG A 86 -1.52 -8.36 -2.86
C ARG A 86 -1.89 -7.92 -1.43
N ILE A 87 -2.35 -8.89 -0.65
CA ILE A 87 -2.66 -8.74 0.77
C ILE A 87 -1.96 -9.88 1.50
N ALA A 88 -1.05 -9.55 2.42
CA ALA A 88 -0.15 -10.52 3.04
C ALA A 88 0.51 -11.44 1.99
N ASN A 89 0.37 -12.75 2.13
CA ASN A 89 0.91 -13.75 1.20
C ASN A 89 -0.05 -14.13 0.06
N CYS A 90 -1.20 -13.47 -0.05
CA CYS A 90 -2.20 -13.75 -1.06
C CYS A 90 -2.09 -12.74 -2.22
N ARG A 91 -2.12 -13.25 -3.45
CA ARG A 91 -2.06 -12.44 -4.66
C ARG A 91 -3.22 -12.77 -5.57
N TRP A 92 -3.91 -11.74 -6.04
CA TRP A 92 -4.98 -11.86 -7.03
C TRP A 92 -4.67 -10.98 -8.25
N VAL A 93 -5.19 -11.39 -9.39
CA VAL A 93 -5.19 -10.59 -10.62
C VAL A 93 -6.63 -10.28 -10.99
N LEU A 94 -6.92 -9.00 -11.17
CA LEU A 94 -8.23 -8.54 -11.61
C LEU A 94 -8.43 -8.87 -13.08
N GLN A 95 -9.52 -9.57 -13.41
CA GLN A 95 -9.98 -9.76 -14.77
C GLN A 95 -11.28 -8.99 -14.95
N ALA A 96 -11.19 -7.83 -15.60
CA ALA A 96 -12.32 -6.93 -15.82
C ALA A 96 -12.42 -6.57 -17.32
N PRO A 97 -12.99 -7.45 -18.16
CA PRO A 97 -13.10 -7.18 -19.59
C PRO A 97 -13.99 -5.95 -19.82
N GLY A 98 -13.42 -4.86 -20.34
CA GLY A 98 -14.13 -3.61 -20.63
C GLY A 98 -13.87 -2.46 -19.65
N LEU A 99 -13.15 -2.68 -18.55
CA LEU A 99 -12.73 -1.58 -17.67
C LEU A 99 -11.66 -0.75 -18.39
N ARG A 100 -12.00 0.48 -18.80
CA ARG A 100 -11.04 1.38 -19.45
C ARG A 100 -10.05 1.86 -18.39
N PRO A 101 -8.73 1.69 -18.57
CA PRO A 101 -7.76 2.22 -17.64
C PRO A 101 -7.76 3.74 -17.78
N GLU A 102 -8.50 4.47 -16.95
CA GLU A 102 -8.08 5.84 -16.66
C GLU A 102 -6.99 5.73 -15.60
N LYS A 103 -5.77 5.47 -16.07
CA LYS A 103 -4.57 5.48 -15.24
C LYS A 103 -4.27 6.93 -14.83
N VAL A 104 -5.17 7.56 -14.07
CA VAL A 104 -4.81 8.70 -13.24
C VAL A 104 -4.21 8.06 -12.00
N LEU A 105 -2.91 7.82 -12.05
CA LEU A 105 -2.11 7.91 -10.83
C LEU A 105 -2.34 9.35 -10.35
N THR A 106 -3.41 9.59 -9.60
CA THR A 106 -3.54 10.84 -8.87
C THR A 106 -2.32 10.83 -7.97
N GLN A 107 -1.37 11.69 -8.30
CA GLN A 107 -0.09 11.89 -7.61
C GLN A 107 -0.27 12.30 -6.12
N ALA A 108 -1.48 12.21 -5.57
CA ALA A 108 -1.85 12.59 -4.22
C ALA A 108 -1.79 11.46 -3.19
N ALA A 109 -1.65 10.18 -3.58
CA ALA A 109 -1.71 9.07 -2.62
C ALA A 109 -0.44 8.21 -2.50
N VAL A 110 0.65 8.54 -3.21
CA VAL A 110 1.97 7.98 -2.91
C VAL A 110 2.65 8.95 -1.95
N GLN A 111 2.45 8.77 -0.64
CA GLN A 111 3.31 9.39 0.37
C GLN A 111 4.51 8.46 0.57
N PRO A 112 5.69 8.72 -0.07
CA PRO A 112 6.89 7.98 0.31
C PRO A 112 7.23 8.37 1.74
N LYS A 113 7.00 7.46 2.70
CA LYS A 113 7.50 7.60 4.07
C LYS A 113 9.01 7.36 4.09
N ARG A 114 9.78 8.25 3.44
CA ARG A 114 11.23 8.35 3.60
C ARG A 114 11.51 9.53 4.52
N GLY A 115 11.87 9.24 5.77
CA GLY A 115 12.28 10.24 6.74
C GLY A 115 13.49 11.01 6.23
N TYR A 116 13.26 12.19 5.70
CA TYR A 116 14.29 13.15 5.33
C TYR A 116 14.82 13.79 6.60
N VAL A 117 16.04 13.46 7.00
CA VAL A 117 16.79 14.30 7.94
C VAL A 117 17.38 15.43 7.11
N PRO A 118 16.96 16.69 7.32
CA PRO A 118 17.50 17.82 6.58
C PRO A 118 19.01 17.89 6.78
N TRP A 119 19.76 18.03 5.68
CA TRP A 119 21.19 18.30 5.73
C TRP A 119 21.52 19.56 6.55
N LEU A 120 20.55 20.46 6.75
CA LEU A 120 20.67 21.60 7.67
C LEU A 120 20.82 21.17 9.14
N ILE A 121 20.24 20.05 9.58
CA ILE A 121 20.45 19.51 10.93
C ILE A 121 21.87 18.96 11.06
N VAL A 122 22.34 18.20 10.05
CA VAL A 122 23.72 17.68 10.03
C VAL A 122 24.75 18.81 9.94
N GLY A 123 24.51 19.80 9.07
CA GLY A 123 25.36 20.98 8.91
C GLY A 123 25.35 21.88 10.14
N GLY A 124 24.20 22.05 10.80
CA GLY A 124 24.08 22.81 12.04
C GLY A 124 24.84 22.17 13.20
N LEU A 125 24.77 20.84 13.34
CA LEU A 125 25.55 20.11 14.34
C LEU A 125 27.06 20.21 14.07
N MET A 126 27.48 20.10 12.81
CA MET A 126 28.89 20.28 12.42
C MET A 126 29.41 21.69 12.71
N ALA A 127 28.62 22.72 12.38
CA ALA A 127 28.99 24.11 12.66
C ALA A 127 29.04 24.42 14.16
N ALA A 128 28.09 23.90 14.95
CA ALA A 128 28.09 24.05 16.41
C ALA A 128 29.30 23.34 17.06
N ALA A 129 29.66 22.14 16.59
CA ALA A 129 30.85 21.44 17.05
C ALA A 129 32.14 22.20 16.71
N ALA A 130 32.24 22.75 15.49
CA ALA A 130 33.37 23.58 15.08
C ALA A 130 33.47 24.89 15.88
N LEU A 131 32.33 25.52 16.20
CA LEU A 131 32.29 26.74 17.02
C LEU A 131 32.65 26.45 18.47
N ALA A 132 32.14 25.34 19.04
CA ALA A 132 32.51 24.90 20.38
C ALA A 132 34.01 24.55 20.48
N TRP A 133 34.59 24.01 19.40
CA TRP A 133 36.04 23.80 19.30
C TRP A 133 36.80 25.13 19.22
N TYR A 134 36.36 26.07 18.37
CA TYR A 134 36.96 27.40 18.23
C TYR A 134 36.89 28.22 19.52
N GLN A 135 35.80 28.10 20.28
CA GLN A 135 35.60 28.79 21.57
C GLN A 135 36.26 28.05 22.76
N GLY A 136 36.93 26.91 22.52
CA GLY A 136 37.73 26.22 23.53
C GLY A 136 36.94 25.38 24.54
N TRP A 137 35.70 25.00 24.21
CA TRP A 137 34.85 24.18 25.09
C TRP A 137 35.11 22.67 25.01
N LEU A 138 35.92 22.18 24.07
CA LEU A 138 36.25 20.75 23.91
C LEU A 138 37.77 20.49 24.01
N PRO A 139 38.22 19.53 24.84
CA PRO A 139 39.63 19.16 24.94
C PRO A 139 40.08 18.30 23.75
N PHE A 140 41.35 18.43 23.36
CA PHE A 140 41.97 17.66 22.28
C PHE A 140 41.92 16.14 22.52
N PRO A 141 41.58 15.31 21.53
CA PRO A 141 41.93 13.89 21.59
C PRO A 141 43.46 13.76 21.49
N PRO A 142 44.11 12.97 22.38
CA PRO A 142 45.54 12.73 22.28
C PRO A 142 45.84 11.94 21.00
N LEU A 143 46.76 12.46 20.18
CA LEU A 143 47.35 11.73 19.05
C LEU A 143 48.35 10.71 19.63
N GLN A 144 48.14 9.42 19.37
CA GLN A 144 49.20 8.40 19.39
C GLN A 144 49.64 8.13 17.94
#